data_AF-A0A8S0XIX7-F1
#
_entry.id   AF-A0A8S0XIX7-F1
#
_cell.length_a   1.000
_cell.length_b   1.000
_cell.length_c   1.000
_cell.angle_alpha   90.00
_cell.angle_beta   90.00
_cell.angle_gamma   90.00
#
_symmetry.space_group_name_H-M   'P 1'
#
loop_
_entity.id
_entity.type
_entity.pdbx_description
1 polymer ?
#
loop_
_entity_poly.entity_id
_entity_poly.type
_entity_poly.pdbx_seq_one_letter_code
_entity_poly.pdbx_strand_id
1 'polypeptide(L)'
;MVFENLMALWIAVEKQCPQEVAFKYLDRYLGDGPKQAPKFRWTPQDVEDVMKFRKEGINCTEIGSYYGLKGASISYLLCRKRKEVRA
;
A
#
# COMPACT_ATOMS: atom_id res chain seq x y z
N MET A 1 -12.35 12.94 6.85
CA MET A 1 -13.11 13.34 8.06
C MET A 1 -12.53 12.63 9.28
N VAL A 2 -12.62 13.24 10.48
CA VAL A 2 -12.00 12.74 11.73
C VAL A 2 -12.41 11.30 12.07
N PHE A 3 -13.64 10.90 11.73
CA PHE A 3 -14.18 9.57 11.99
C PHE A 3 -13.50 8.46 11.17
N GLU A 4 -13.18 8.72 9.91
CA GLU A 4 -12.51 7.74 9.04
C GLU A 4 -11.09 7.43 9.54
N ASN A 5 -10.38 8.46 10.03
CA ASN A 5 -9.06 8.28 10.61
C ASN A 5 -9.11 7.44 11.90
N LEU A 6 -10.10 7.68 12.76
CA LEU A 6 -10.30 6.88 13.98
C LEU A 6 -10.61 5.42 13.67
N MET A 7 -11.49 5.19 12.68
CA MET A 7 -11.83 3.87 12.18
C MET A 7 -10.61 3.13 11.60
N ALA A 8 -9.79 3.82 10.80
CA ALA A 8 -8.56 3.25 10.25
C ALA A 8 -7.57 2.87 11.35
N LEU A 9 -7.41 3.68 12.39
CA LEU A 9 -6.56 3.33 13.54
C LEU A 9 -7.07 2.10 14.30
N TRP A 10 -8.38 1.99 14.50
CA TRP A 10 -8.99 0.81 15.10
C TRP A 10 -8.73 -0.46 14.27
N ILE A 11 -8.90 -0.37 12.95
CA ILE A 11 -8.63 -1.49 12.03
C ILE A 11 -7.14 -1.85 12.04
N ALA A 12 -6.24 -0.87 12.09
CA ALA A 12 -4.80 -1.11 12.17
C ALA A 12 -4.42 -1.93 13.42
N VAL A 13 -5.01 -1.60 14.57
CA VAL A 13 -4.83 -2.34 15.83
C VAL A 13 -5.43 -3.73 15.73
N GLU A 14 -6.67 -3.86 15.26
CA GLU A 14 -7.38 -5.14 15.18
C GLU A 14 -6.70 -6.12 14.21
N LYS A 15 -6.18 -5.62 13.08
CA LYS A 15 -5.56 -6.42 12.02
C LYS A 15 -4.05 -6.48 12.10
N GLN A 16 -3.43 -5.80 13.07
CA GLN A 16 -1.97 -5.67 13.20
C GLN A 16 -1.30 -5.26 11.88
N CYS A 17 -1.84 -4.23 11.22
CA CYS A 17 -1.34 -3.75 9.93
C CYS A 17 -1.02 -2.24 9.96
N PRO A 18 -0.17 -1.75 9.03
CA PRO A 18 0.10 -0.32 8.90
C PRO A 18 -1.17 0.49 8.61
N GLN A 19 -1.15 1.76 9.01
CA GLN A 19 -2.31 2.67 8.89
C GLN A 19 -2.78 2.79 7.43
N GLU A 20 -1.87 2.77 6.46
CA GLU A 20 -2.12 2.81 5.04
C GLU A 20 -2.90 1.57 4.57
N VAL A 21 -2.60 0.40 5.14
CA VAL A 21 -3.32 -0.84 4.87
C VAL A 21 -4.69 -0.80 5.54
N ALA A 22 -4.80 -0.21 6.73
CA ALA A 22 -6.06 -0.08 7.44
C ALA A 22 -7.06 0.85 6.72
N PHE A 23 -6.60 1.93 6.08
CA PHE A 23 -7.45 2.74 5.20
C PHE A 23 -8.00 1.93 4.01
N LYS A 24 -7.19 1.03 3.41
CA LYS A 24 -7.68 0.12 2.35
C LYS A 24 -8.77 -0.84 2.84
N TYR A 25 -8.71 -1.25 4.11
CA TYR A 25 -9.79 -2.02 4.73
C TYR A 25 -11.04 -1.15 4.97
N LEU A 26 -10.87 0.10 5.39
CA LEU A 26 -11.96 1.04 5.65
C LEU A 26 -12.73 1.39 4.37
N ASP A 27 -12.04 1.77 3.29
CA ASP A 27 -12.65 2.07 1.99
C ASP A 27 -13.55 0.93 1.49
N ARG A 28 -13.20 -0.28 1.88
CA ARG A 28 -13.93 -1.48 1.53
C ARG A 28 -15.13 -1.77 2.42
N TYR A 29 -15.06 -1.45 3.71
CA TYR A 29 -16.26 -1.49 4.56
C TYR A 29 -17.31 -0.46 4.10
N LEU A 30 -16.84 0.63 3.51
CA LEU A 30 -17.69 1.67 2.93
C LEU A 30 -18.13 1.37 1.48
N GLY A 31 -17.50 0.40 0.81
CA GLY A 31 -17.80 0.02 -0.57
C GLY A 31 -18.62 -1.27 -0.71
N ASP A 32 -19.39 -1.39 -1.80
CA ASP A 32 -20.32 -2.49 -2.07
C ASP A 32 -19.65 -3.79 -2.60
N GLY A 33 -18.38 -4.02 -2.23
CA GLY A 33 -17.52 -5.05 -2.83
C GLY A 33 -17.47 -6.41 -2.09
N PRO A 34 -17.19 -7.53 -2.78
CA PRO A 34 -17.19 -8.88 -2.20
C PRO A 34 -16.15 -9.07 -1.10
N LYS A 35 -16.48 -9.77 0.00
CA LYS A 35 -15.74 -9.92 1.30
C LYS A 35 -14.48 -10.84 1.34
N GLN A 36 -13.72 -11.05 0.25
CA GLN A 36 -12.43 -11.82 0.28
C GLN A 36 -11.25 -11.11 0.99
N ALA A 37 -10.26 -11.78 1.59
CA ALA A 37 -9.08 -11.06 2.14
C ALA A 37 -8.48 -10.08 1.10
N PRO A 38 -8.16 -8.82 1.47
CA PRO A 38 -7.74 -7.82 0.50
C PRO A 38 -6.45 -8.28 -0.17
N LYS A 39 -6.53 -8.59 -1.47
CA LYS A 39 -5.34 -8.71 -2.30
C LYS A 39 -4.77 -7.32 -2.43
N PHE A 40 -3.54 -7.12 -1.96
CA PHE A 40 -2.84 -5.85 -2.14
C PHE A 40 -2.86 -5.48 -3.62
N ARG A 41 -3.53 -4.36 -3.94
CA ARG A 41 -3.52 -3.76 -5.28
C ARG A 41 -2.74 -2.46 -5.20
N TRP A 42 -1.81 -2.32 -6.14
CA TRP A 42 -1.12 -1.07 -6.40
C TRP A 42 -2.09 -0.09 -7.03
N THR A 43 -2.29 1.07 -6.40
CA THR A 43 -2.92 2.22 -7.07
C THR A 43 -1.87 3.00 -7.85
N PRO A 44 -2.25 3.80 -8.87
CA PRO A 44 -1.31 4.68 -9.56
C PRO A 44 -0.57 5.61 -8.60
N GLN A 45 -1.27 6.16 -7.60
CA GLN A 45 -0.71 6.98 -6.54
C GLN A 45 0.32 6.22 -5.69
N ASP A 46 0.00 4.99 -5.26
CA ASP A 46 0.96 4.15 -4.51
C ASP A 46 2.26 3.94 -5.31
N VAL A 47 2.15 3.77 -6.63
CA VAL A 47 3.32 3.58 -7.50
C VAL A 47 4.14 4.87 -7.61
N GLU A 48 3.51 6.03 -7.71
CA GLU A 48 4.20 7.32 -7.70
C GLU A 48 4.95 7.54 -6.38
N ASP A 49 4.32 7.23 -5.25
CA ASP A 49 4.93 7.39 -3.94
C ASP A 49 6.11 6.43 -3.73
N VAL A 50 5.98 5.16 -4.14
CA VAL A 50 7.12 4.23 -4.18
C VAL A 50 8.27 4.75 -5.05
N MET A 51 7.98 5.40 -6.17
CA MET A 51 9.00 6.01 -7.03
C MET A 51 9.65 7.25 -6.39
N LYS A 52 8.88 8.07 -5.65
CA LYS A 52 9.42 9.19 -4.87
C LYS A 52 10.34 8.70 -3.75
N PHE A 53 9.88 7.74 -2.94
CA PHE A 53 10.69 7.13 -1.89
C PHE A 53 11.98 6.53 -2.43
N ARG A 54 11.93 5.95 -3.63
CA ARG A 54 13.14 5.42 -4.27
C ARG A 54 14.11 6.52 -4.72
N LYS A 55 13.61 7.67 -5.18
CA LYS A 55 14.44 8.85 -5.50
C LYS A 55 15.08 9.47 -4.25
N GLU A 56 14.37 9.41 -3.12
CA GLU A 56 14.87 9.85 -1.81
C GLU A 56 15.89 8.88 -1.19
N GLY A 57 16.13 7.74 -1.83
CA GLY A 57 17.13 6.76 -1.39
C GLY A 57 16.62 5.73 -0.38
N ILE A 58 15.32 5.71 -0.10
CA ILE A 58 14.71 4.75 0.83
C ILE A 58 14.87 3.32 0.30
N ASN A 59 15.15 2.39 1.21
CA ASN A 59 15.38 1.00 0.85
C ASN A 59 14.07 0.28 0.52
N CYS A 60 14.09 -0.66 -0.43
CA CYS A 60 12.92 -1.45 -0.83
C CYS A 60 12.29 -2.21 0.36
N THR A 61 13.11 -2.67 1.31
CA THR A 61 12.61 -3.35 2.53
C THR A 61 11.79 -2.40 3.40
N GLU A 62 12.24 -1.16 3.55
CA GLU A 62 11.61 -0.12 4.35
C GLU A 62 10.34 0.40 3.66
N ILE A 63 10.40 0.63 2.36
CA ILE A 63 9.20 0.93 1.54
C ILE A 63 8.18 -0.21 1.68
N GLY A 64 8.64 -1.47 1.60
CA GLY A 64 7.77 -2.63 1.79
C GLY A 64 7.04 -2.60 3.12
N SER A 65 7.72 -2.17 4.20
CA SER A 65 7.13 -2.09 5.53
C SER A 65 5.94 -1.13 5.62
N TYR A 66 5.98 0.03 4.95
CA TYR A 66 4.84 0.97 4.88
C TYR A 66 3.59 0.35 4.28
N TYR A 67 3.77 -0.53 3.30
CA TYR A 67 2.67 -1.19 2.61
C TYR A 67 2.33 -2.59 3.17
N GLY A 68 3.00 -3.03 4.23
CA GLY A 68 2.86 -4.39 4.77
C GLY A 68 3.31 -5.49 3.81
N LEU A 69 4.25 -5.18 2.92
CA LEU A 69 4.79 -6.06 1.89
C LEU A 69 6.26 -6.39 2.13
N LYS A 70 6.70 -7.52 1.57
CA LYS A 70 8.14 -7.85 1.52
C LYS A 70 8.84 -6.92 0.53
N GLY A 71 10.08 -6.53 0.83
CA GLY A 71 10.90 -5.69 -0.07
C GLY A 71 11.08 -6.28 -1.48
N ALA A 72 11.02 -7.61 -1.62
CA ALA A 72 11.01 -8.28 -2.93
C ALA A 72 9.84 -7.86 -3.82
N SER A 73 8.66 -7.62 -3.24
CA SER A 73 7.47 -7.14 -3.97
C SER A 73 7.70 -5.72 -4.53
N ILE A 74 8.39 -4.86 -3.76
CA ILE A 74 8.76 -3.51 -4.19
C ILE A 74 9.81 -3.56 -5.31
N SER A 75 10.84 -4.40 -5.17
CA SER A 75 11.85 -4.59 -6.21
C SER A 75 11.24 -5.10 -7.52
N TYR A 76 10.28 -6.03 -7.44
CA TYR A 76 9.54 -6.51 -8.61
C TYR A 76 8.74 -5.39 -9.29
N LEU A 77 8.02 -4.57 -8.50
CA LEU A 77 7.27 -3.42 -9.01
C LEU A 77 8.17 -2.44 -9.78
N LEU A 78 9.31 -2.07 -9.18
CA LEU A 78 10.27 -1.14 -9.78
C LEU A 78 10.88 -1.71 -11.07
N CYS A 79 11.25 -3.00 -11.09
CA CYS A 79 11.75 -3.67 -12.28
C CYS A 79 10.73 -3.69 -13.42
N ARG A 80 9.45 -3.96 -13.11
CA ARG A 80 8.37 -3.95 -14.11
C ARG A 80 8.16 -2.57 -14.70
N LYS A 81 8.09 -1.52 -13.87
CA LYS A 81 7.95 -0.14 -14.33
C LYS A 81 9.11 0.31 -15.22
N ARG A 82 10.34 -0.11 -14.92
CA ARG A 82 11.51 0.18 -15.77
C ARG A 82 11.41 -0.45 -17.16
N LYS A 83 10.75 -1.62 -17.29
CA LYS A 83 10.51 -2.27 -18.58
C LYS A 83 9.41 -1.56 -19.38
N GLU A 84 8.34 -1.12 -18.72
CA GLU A 84 7.25 -0.35 -19.36
C GLU A 84 7.73 0.99 -19.94
N VAL A 85 8.71 1.65 -19.30
CA VAL A 85 9.28 2.92 -19.81
C VAL A 85 10.25 2.73 -20.98
N ARG A 86 10.76 1.51 -21.19
CA ARG A 86 11.72 1.19 -22.27
C ARG A 86 11.07 0.61 -23.53
N ALA A 87 9.79 0.23 -23.46
CA ALA A 87 9.00 -0.27 -24.59
C ALA A 87 8.26 0.89 -25.25
#